data_AF-A0A0T9FZQ2-F1
#
_entry.id   AF-A0A0T9FZQ2-F1
#
_cell.length_a   1.000
_cell.length_b   1.000
_cell.length_c   1.000
_cell.angle_alpha   90.00
_cell.angle_beta   90.00
_cell.angle_gamma   90.00
#
_symmetry.space_group_name_H-M   'P 1'
#
loop_
_entity.id
_entity.type
_entity.pdbx_description
1 polymer ?
#
loop_
_entity_poly.entity_id
_entity_poly.type
_entity_poly.pdbx_seq_one_letter_code
_entity_poly.pdbx_strand_id
1 'polypeptide(L)' 'MLATGRPYQDLGADYFTTRMDPDKERRRLVAKLEAQGLGVTLEPAA' A
#
# COMPACT_ATOMS: atom_id res chain seq x y z
N MET A 1 32.13 -5.13 -5.87
CA MET A 1 31.51 -6.47 -5.90
C MET A 1 30.12 -6.33 -5.30
N LEU A 2 29.04 -6.75 -5.99
CA LEU A 2 27.69 -6.69 -5.43
C LEU A 2 27.61 -7.59 -4.19
N ALA A 3 26.99 -7.11 -3.10
CA ALA A 3 27.01 -7.76 -1.79
C ALA A 3 26.51 -9.23 -1.79
N THR A 4 25.70 -9.61 -2.78
CA THR A 4 25.11 -10.97 -2.90
C THR A 4 25.60 -11.75 -4.11
N GLY A 5 26.49 -11.20 -4.95
CA GLY A 5 26.99 -11.87 -6.16
C GLY A 5 25.93 -12.21 -7.21
N ARG A 6 24.68 -11.76 -7.05
CA ARG A 6 23.58 -11.99 -8.00
C ARG A 6 23.36 -10.72 -8.85
N PRO A 7 23.19 -10.86 -10.18
CA PRO A 7 22.73 -9.74 -11.01
C PRO A 7 21.39 -9.22 -10.49
N TYR A 8 21.12 -7.93 -10.70
CA TYR A 8 19.89 -7.25 -10.26
C TYR A 8 18.67 -8.12 -10.59
N GLN A 9 18.02 -8.62 -9.54
CA GLN A 9 16.80 -9.38 -9.69
C GLN A 9 15.66 -8.37 -9.74
N ASP A 10 15.11 -8.21 -10.94
CA ASP A 10 13.90 -7.40 -11.10
C ASP A 10 12.83 -7.98 -10.18
N LEU A 11 12.32 -7.12 -9.31
CA LEU A 11 11.33 -7.47 -8.31
C LEU A 11 9.98 -7.84 -8.96
N GLY A 12 9.84 -7.58 -10.26
CA GLY A 12 8.65 -7.80 -11.05
C GLY A 12 7.70 -6.62 -10.91
N ALA A 13 6.92 -6.36 -11.97
CA ALA A 13 5.96 -5.26 -12.02
C ALA A 13 4.96 -5.28 -10.84
N ASP A 14 4.70 -6.47 -10.29
CA ASP A 14 3.71 -6.69 -9.24
C ASP A 14 4.29 -6.68 -7.81
N TYR A 15 5.57 -6.36 -7.64
CA TYR A 15 6.21 -6.38 -6.32
C TYR A 15 5.53 -5.46 -5.31
N PHE A 16 5.14 -4.27 -5.77
CA PHE A 16 4.49 -3.26 -4.95
C PHE A 16 2.99 -3.49 -4.85
N THR A 17 2.34 -4.05 -5.87
CA THR A 17 0.89 -4.28 -5.88
C THR A 17 0.50 -5.47 -5.00
N THR A 18 1.25 -6.57 -5.05
CA THR A 18 0.95 -7.81 -4.28
C THR A 18 1.23 -7.65 -2.79
N ARG A 19 2.11 -6.71 -2.41
CA ARG A 19 2.48 -6.41 -1.02
C ARG A 19 1.73 -5.22 -0.42
N MET A 20 0.85 -4.55 -1.18
CA MET A 20 -0.02 -3.55 -0.58
C MET A 20 -1.04 -4.26 0.30
N ASP A 21 -0.80 -4.20 1.61
CA ASP A 21 -1.77 -4.58 2.62
C ASP A 21 -3.05 -3.73 2.43
N PRO A 22 -4.19 -4.33 2.04
CA PRO A 22 -5.42 -3.61 1.80
C PRO A 22 -5.90 -2.82 3.02
N ASP A 23 -5.61 -3.30 4.24
CA ASP A 23 -5.97 -2.60 5.47
C ASP A 23 -5.14 -1.34 5.66
N LYS A 24 -3.87 -1.37 5.24
CA LYS A 24 -2.99 -0.19 5.28
C LYS A 24 -3.45 0.88 4.31
N GLU A 25 -3.87 0.49 3.11
CA GLU A 25 -4.40 1.46 2.13
C GLU A 25 -5.75 2.03 2.61
N ARG A 26 -6.63 1.19 3.18
CA ARG A 26 -7.89 1.66 3.78
C ARG A 26 -7.65 2.72 4.86
N ARG A 27 -6.72 2.47 5.80
CA ARG A 27 -6.35 3.45 6.84
C ARG A 27 -5.78 4.74 6.25
N ARG A 28 -4.94 4.64 5.22
CA ARG A 28 -4.37 5.80 4.52
C ARG A 28 -5.46 6.64 3.86
N LEU A 29 -6.47 6.02 3.25
CA LEU A 29 -7.59 6.73 2.64
C LEU A 29 -8.45 7.44 3.68
N VAL A 30 -8.76 6.77 4.80
CA VAL A 30 -9.48 7.38 5.92
C VAL A 30 -8.73 8.61 6.45
N ALA A 31 -7.42 8.48 6.73
CA ALA A 31 -6.61 9.59 7.24
C ALA A 31 -6.55 10.79 6.28
N LYS A 32 -6.57 10.54 4.96
CA LYS A 32 -6.61 11.63 3.96
C LYS A 32 -7.93 12.39 3.98
N LEU A 33 -9.04 11.69 4.21
CA LEU A 33 -10.37 12.31 4.31
C LEU A 33 -10.51 13.08 5.64
N GLU A 34 -10.03 12.50 6.74
CA GLU A 34 -10.01 13.18 8.05
C GLU A 34 -9.14 14.44 8.03
N ALA A 35 -8.00 14.41 7.34
CA ALA A 35 -7.13 15.58 7.19
C ALA A 35 -7.80 16.75 6.44
N GLN A 36 -8.88 16.49 5.71
CA GLN A 36 -9.71 17.53 5.06
C GLN A 36 -10.82 18.05 5.99
N GLY A 37 -10.85 17.59 7.25
CA GLY A 37 -11.86 17.96 8.24
C GLY A 37 -13.18 17.17 8.10
N LEU A 38 -13.19 16.08 7.33
CA LEU A 38 -14.37 15.24 7.13
C LEU A 38 -14.42 14.13 8.19
N GLY A 39 -15.59 13.93 8.80
CA GLY A 39 -15.85 12.72 9.58
C GLY A 39 -16.06 11.53 8.64
N VAL A 40 -15.29 10.44 8.82
CA VAL A 40 -15.32 9.27 7.94
C VAL A 40 -15.94 8.08 8.66
N THR A 41 -17.01 7.53 8.09
CA THR A 41 -17.62 6.25 8.51
C THR A 41 -17.48 5.26 7.36
N LEU A 42 -16.92 4.09 7.65
CA LEU A 42 -16.79 3.01 6.66
C LEU A 42 -17.93 2.02 6.84
N GLU A 43 -18.69 1.79 5.78
CA GLU A 43 -19.73 0.75 5.74
C GLU A 43 -19.26 -0.42 4.86
N PRO A 44 -19.54 -1.67 5.24
CA PRO A 44 -19.21 -2.83 4.41
C PRO A 44 -20.02 -2.79 3.11
N ALA A 45 -19.32 -2.95 1.98
CA ALA A 45 -19.98 -3.17 0.70
C ALA A 45 -20.50 -4.61 0.65
N ALA A 46 -21.75 -4.78 0.19
CA ALA A 46 -22.48 -6.05 0.11
C ALA A 46 -21.87 -7.04 -0.90
#